data_AF-A0AAV4K9L4-F1
#
_entry.id   AF-A0AAV4K9L4-F1
#
_cell.length_a   1.000
_cell.length_b   1.000
_cell.length_c   1.000
_cell.angle_alpha   90.00
_cell.angle_beta   90.00
_cell.angle_gamma   90.00
#
_symmetry.space_group_name_H-M   'P 1'
#
loop_
_entity.id
_entity.type
_entity.pdbx_description
1 polymer ?
#
loop_
_entity_poly.entity_id
_entity_poly.type
_entity_poly.pdbx_seq_one_letter_code
_entity_poly.pdbx_strand_id
1 'polypeptide(L)'
;MGAETSAVLTEAAARRWVDAREWQKGQPYLRRLSDFRQRPAARGQAGTEYLAAAQGQERYRVRVTVAGGQVVDASCSCPVGSGACKHVAALLARLTQGTAPFVQQASLGSVLDALDRPTLERLVQLMLARAPELESLVYTQASLPGTDDLTPLIQAAFADLDHDDLEEELLYREEDLGSDRLDLLLDELGRRLEEGEGLEGPGAEATARSYLAVLEGVQDFYDRHDIDFGLDSLAQEAVAGLYALFTQGELEGDVRQEALEALMLELTEGRAAFDDEFHGWVLVLRPGEQAEVRRLLEGLSRGSGPRRATALGALLDLRGGPRTDADEEALLRAGHDQNRLALFLVGRGRVAEAVEILQGRRGRLPLDELRGPFEQAGALAELERLALSRTGWEGDEARLWLHGVYLGTGRREQAHALAWQEVTGSARDEWLACLRRSSADWPADRGELIVRLGKRRGMWRRLLELLLVEGVNDSGLADQAFALVSDVGTDLTPELALRVAALPSLSPDRAALLRVQAAQRWAAQRHRRAYAEAAASLRPLLERLGERETRRLVAAAFPELNRLPALRDELQQAGLL
;
A
#
# COMPACT_ATOMS: atom_id res chain seq x y z
N MET A 1 -11.14 -34.90 -33.21
CA MET A 1 -9.89 -34.77 -32.42
C MET A 1 -9.34 -33.37 -32.64
N GLY A 2 -9.94 -32.38 -31.96
CA GLY A 2 -9.40 -31.02 -31.89
C GLY A 2 -8.47 -30.96 -30.69
N ALA A 3 -7.25 -30.44 -30.90
CA ALA A 3 -6.32 -30.19 -29.83
C ALA A 3 -6.87 -29.07 -28.95
N GLU A 4 -7.25 -29.39 -27.71
CA GLU A 4 -7.48 -28.40 -26.66
C GLU A 4 -6.15 -27.69 -26.38
N THR A 5 -6.02 -26.48 -26.92
CA THR A 5 -4.98 -25.52 -26.49
C THR A 5 -5.20 -25.22 -25.01
N SER A 6 -4.43 -25.90 -24.15
CA SER A 6 -4.30 -25.57 -22.73
C SER A 6 -3.79 -24.12 -22.62
N ALA A 7 -4.70 -23.19 -22.31
CA ALA A 7 -4.36 -21.80 -22.07
C ALA A 7 -3.60 -21.72 -20.74
N VAL A 8 -2.28 -21.55 -20.82
CA VAL A 8 -1.40 -21.38 -19.66
C VAL A 8 -1.70 -20.04 -18.99
N LEU A 9 -1.85 -20.05 -17.65
CA LEU A 9 -2.03 -18.84 -16.86
C LEU A 9 -0.86 -17.87 -17.09
N THR A 10 -1.18 -16.63 -17.47
CA THR A 10 -0.16 -15.58 -17.67
C THR A 10 0.12 -14.82 -16.38
N GLU A 11 1.33 -14.28 -16.23
CA GLU A 11 1.67 -13.41 -15.09
C GLU A 11 0.77 -12.17 -15.03
N ALA A 12 0.38 -11.61 -16.18
CA ALA A 12 -0.55 -10.49 -16.24
C ALA A 12 -1.93 -10.87 -15.68
N ALA A 13 -2.46 -12.05 -16.02
CA ALA A 13 -3.71 -12.56 -15.46
C ALA A 13 -3.61 -12.78 -13.94
N ALA A 14 -2.52 -13.39 -13.48
CA ALA A 14 -2.26 -13.59 -12.06
C ALA A 14 -2.16 -12.28 -11.26
N ARG A 15 -1.46 -11.27 -11.79
CA ARG A 15 -1.31 -9.94 -11.18
C ARG A 15 -2.55 -9.06 -11.26
N ARG A 16 -3.55 -9.42 -12.09
CA ARG A 16 -4.86 -8.77 -12.07
C ARG A 16 -5.70 -9.26 -10.90
N TRP A 17 -5.57 -10.54 -10.54
CA TRP A 17 -6.29 -11.13 -9.42
C TRP A 17 -5.78 -10.63 -8.06
N VAL A 18 -4.45 -10.64 -7.87
CA VAL A 18 -3.84 -10.11 -6.65
C VAL A 18 -3.19 -8.77 -6.94
N ASP A 19 -3.44 -7.77 -6.10
CA ASP A 19 -2.90 -6.43 -6.31
C ASP A 19 -1.35 -6.41 -6.37
N ALA A 20 -0.78 -5.30 -6.86
CA ALA A 20 0.67 -5.17 -7.02
C ALA A 20 1.45 -5.30 -5.69
N ARG A 21 0.82 -4.96 -4.57
CA ARG A 21 1.44 -4.97 -3.24
C ARG A 21 1.52 -6.38 -2.69
N GLU A 22 0.43 -7.14 -2.75
CA GLU A 22 0.35 -8.54 -2.33
C GLU A 22 1.18 -9.44 -3.25
N TRP A 23 1.24 -9.13 -4.55
CA TRP A 23 2.17 -9.80 -5.48
C TRP A 23 3.63 -9.68 -5.02
N GLN A 24 4.07 -8.48 -4.65
CA GLN A 24 5.42 -8.25 -4.17
C GLN A 24 5.68 -8.94 -2.82
N LYS A 25 4.70 -8.89 -1.91
CA LYS A 25 4.78 -9.60 -0.61
C LYS A 25 4.80 -11.12 -0.75
N GLY A 26 4.25 -11.68 -1.83
CA GLY A 26 4.22 -13.11 -2.10
C GLY A 26 5.56 -13.69 -2.56
N GLN A 27 6.44 -12.87 -3.15
CA GLN A 27 7.73 -13.33 -3.70
C GLN A 27 8.61 -14.11 -2.71
N PRO A 28 8.79 -13.67 -1.44
CA PRO A 28 9.55 -14.43 -0.45
C PRO A 28 8.91 -15.79 -0.09
N TYR A 29 7.59 -15.92 -0.22
CA TYR A 29 6.83 -17.12 0.14
C TYR A 29 6.89 -18.21 -0.92
N LEU A 30 7.34 -17.91 -2.15
CA LEU A 30 7.55 -18.91 -3.20
C LEU A 30 8.41 -20.09 -2.71
N ARG A 31 9.44 -19.81 -1.91
CA ARG A 31 10.35 -20.85 -1.36
C ARG A 31 9.75 -21.60 -0.16
N ARG A 32 8.61 -21.16 0.35
CA ARG A 32 7.92 -21.68 1.53
C ARG A 32 6.60 -22.39 1.20
N LEU A 33 6.34 -22.63 -0.08
CA LEU A 33 5.25 -23.46 -0.55
C LEU A 33 5.67 -24.93 -0.59
N SER A 34 4.77 -25.80 -0.17
CA SER A 34 4.91 -27.27 -0.21
C SER A 34 3.58 -27.92 -0.61
N ASP A 35 3.54 -29.26 -0.69
CA ASP A 35 2.33 -30.04 -0.98
C ASP A 35 1.59 -29.62 -2.26
N PHE A 36 2.34 -29.39 -3.35
CA PHE A 36 1.79 -29.06 -4.65
C PHE A 36 0.93 -30.19 -5.22
N ARG A 37 -0.36 -29.95 -5.35
CA ARG A 37 -1.33 -30.90 -5.90
C ARG A 37 -2.17 -30.21 -6.96
N GLN A 38 -2.60 -30.97 -7.97
CA GLN A 38 -3.55 -30.48 -8.95
C GLN A 38 -4.64 -31.51 -9.16
N ARG A 39 -5.87 -31.05 -9.37
CA ARG A 39 -7.02 -31.90 -9.72
C ARG A 39 -7.94 -31.16 -10.68
N PRO A 40 -8.79 -31.87 -11.45
CA PRO A 40 -9.90 -31.21 -12.12
C PRO A 40 -10.72 -30.41 -11.11
N ALA A 41 -11.19 -29.22 -11.51
CA ALA A 41 -12.06 -28.42 -10.67
C ALA A 41 -13.32 -29.19 -10.24
N ALA A 42 -14.00 -28.72 -9.20
CA ALA A 42 -15.20 -29.36 -8.68
C ALA A 42 -16.30 -29.48 -9.76
N ARG A 43 -17.26 -30.38 -9.55
CA ARG A 43 -18.36 -30.62 -10.49
C ARG A 43 -19.11 -29.30 -10.73
N GLY A 44 -19.27 -28.89 -12.00
CA GLY A 44 -19.88 -27.60 -12.38
C GLY A 44 -18.86 -26.51 -12.74
N GLN A 45 -17.62 -26.59 -12.24
CA GLN A 45 -16.57 -25.62 -12.58
C GLN A 45 -15.68 -26.13 -13.71
N ALA A 46 -15.50 -25.32 -14.76
CA ALA A 46 -14.49 -25.58 -15.78
C ALA A 46 -13.09 -25.22 -15.24
N GLY A 47 -12.08 -26.07 -15.47
CA GLY A 47 -10.68 -25.72 -15.21
C GLY A 47 -9.91 -26.73 -14.34
N THR A 48 -8.73 -26.30 -13.89
CA THR A 48 -7.84 -27.07 -13.01
C THR A 48 -7.68 -26.35 -11.69
N GLU A 49 -7.89 -27.07 -10.60
CA GLU A 49 -7.64 -26.59 -9.25
C GLU A 49 -6.22 -26.97 -8.81
N TYR A 50 -5.47 -25.97 -8.37
CA TYR A 50 -4.11 -26.08 -7.86
C TYR A 50 -4.11 -25.82 -6.36
N LEU A 51 -3.52 -26.74 -5.60
CA LEU A 51 -3.41 -26.67 -4.15
C LEU A 51 -1.95 -26.65 -3.72
N ALA A 52 -1.68 -25.89 -2.67
CA ALA A 52 -0.41 -25.91 -1.97
C ALA A 52 -0.61 -25.62 -0.47
N ALA A 53 0.41 -25.92 0.33
CA ALA A 53 0.52 -25.46 1.70
C ALA A 53 1.57 -24.34 1.78
N ALA A 54 1.21 -23.20 2.37
CA ALA A 54 2.13 -22.10 2.65
C ALA A 54 2.57 -22.12 4.11
N GLN A 55 3.88 -22.08 4.34
CA GLN A 55 4.45 -21.98 5.68
C GLN A 55 4.58 -20.51 6.12
N GLY A 56 3.75 -20.11 7.09
CA GLY A 56 3.78 -18.81 7.77
C GLY A 56 4.02 -18.95 9.27
N GLN A 57 3.25 -18.21 10.09
CA GLN A 57 3.18 -18.45 11.54
C GLN A 57 2.58 -19.84 11.82
N GLU A 58 1.64 -20.23 10.98
CA GLU A 58 1.07 -21.59 10.91
C GLU A 58 1.13 -22.13 9.48
N ARG A 59 0.57 -23.33 9.29
CA ARG A 59 0.49 -23.97 7.98
C ARG A 59 -0.84 -23.64 7.32
N TYR A 60 -0.81 -22.76 6.32
CA TYR A 60 -2.01 -22.33 5.60
C TYR A 60 -2.24 -23.18 4.35
N ARG A 61 -3.50 -23.53 4.09
CA ARG A 61 -3.92 -24.20 2.86
C ARG A 61 -4.26 -23.13 1.83
N VAL A 62 -3.75 -23.29 0.61
CA VAL A 62 -3.93 -22.35 -0.50
C VAL A 62 -4.53 -23.11 -1.66
N ARG A 63 -5.60 -22.57 -2.25
CA ARG A 63 -6.30 -23.11 -3.41
C ARG A 63 -6.43 -22.02 -4.47
N VAL A 64 -6.21 -22.38 -5.72
CA VAL A 64 -6.43 -21.52 -6.89
C VAL A 64 -7.05 -22.35 -7.99
N THR A 65 -8.14 -21.89 -8.58
CA THR A 65 -8.78 -22.49 -9.75
C THR A 65 -8.45 -21.67 -10.99
N VAL A 66 -7.96 -22.35 -12.02
CA VAL A 66 -7.58 -21.72 -13.30
C VAL A 66 -8.41 -22.33 -14.43
N ALA A 67 -9.10 -21.47 -15.17
CA ALA A 67 -9.88 -21.82 -16.35
C ALA A 67 -9.53 -20.89 -17.51
N GLY A 68 -9.33 -21.41 -18.71
CA GLY A 68 -9.04 -20.58 -19.89
C GLY A 68 -7.81 -19.67 -19.74
N GLY A 69 -6.84 -20.02 -18.88
CA GLY A 69 -5.65 -19.21 -18.61
C GLY A 69 -5.90 -17.97 -17.73
N GLN A 70 -7.06 -17.90 -17.06
CA GLN A 70 -7.39 -16.89 -16.04
C GLN A 70 -7.60 -17.56 -14.68
N VAL A 71 -7.42 -16.79 -13.61
CA VAL A 71 -7.85 -17.20 -12.26
C VAL A 71 -9.35 -16.97 -12.19
N VAL A 72 -10.10 -17.99 -11.77
CA VAL A 72 -11.56 -17.91 -11.60
C VAL A 72 -11.99 -18.02 -10.14
N ASP A 73 -11.17 -18.63 -9.30
CA ASP A 73 -11.37 -18.69 -7.85
C ASP A 73 -10.00 -18.81 -7.14
N ALA A 74 -9.91 -18.30 -5.92
CA ALA A 74 -8.79 -18.54 -5.04
C ALA A 74 -9.21 -18.42 -3.58
N SER A 75 -8.69 -19.31 -2.73
CA SER A 75 -8.91 -19.24 -1.29
C SER A 75 -7.64 -19.57 -0.51
N CYS A 76 -7.51 -18.97 0.67
CA CYS A 76 -6.39 -19.24 1.55
C CYS A 76 -6.83 -19.19 3.00
N SER A 77 -6.50 -20.24 3.77
CA SER A 77 -6.84 -20.34 5.19
C SER A 77 -6.01 -19.43 6.11
N CYS A 78 -5.43 -18.34 5.59
CA CYS A 78 -4.67 -17.40 6.41
C CYS A 78 -5.58 -16.28 6.94
N PRO A 79 -5.23 -15.61 8.04
CA PRO A 79 -6.12 -14.61 8.67
C PRO A 79 -6.46 -13.42 7.76
N VAL A 80 -5.59 -13.10 6.80
CA VAL A 80 -5.79 -11.99 5.83
C VAL A 80 -6.62 -12.46 4.59
N GLY A 81 -7.35 -13.57 4.70
CA GLY A 81 -7.66 -14.53 3.63
C GLY A 81 -8.85 -14.25 2.70
N SER A 82 -8.88 -13.13 1.96
CA SER A 82 -9.91 -12.87 0.93
C SER A 82 -9.60 -13.40 -0.48
N GLY A 83 -8.88 -14.54 -0.60
CA GLY A 83 -8.52 -15.07 -1.93
C GLY A 83 -7.49 -14.25 -2.73
N ALA A 84 -7.04 -13.09 -2.22
CA ALA A 84 -6.04 -12.23 -2.87
C ALA A 84 -4.77 -12.00 -2.03
N CYS A 85 -4.50 -12.85 -1.04
CA CYS A 85 -3.38 -12.66 -0.12
C CYS A 85 -2.01 -13.00 -0.73
N LYS A 86 -0.92 -12.58 -0.06
CA LYS A 86 0.46 -12.96 -0.42
C LYS A 86 0.72 -14.46 -0.62
N HIS A 87 -0.04 -15.36 0.01
CA HIS A 87 0.10 -16.81 -0.19
C HIS A 87 -0.50 -17.27 -1.52
N VAL A 88 -1.68 -16.74 -1.88
CA VAL A 88 -2.27 -16.93 -3.22
C VAL A 88 -1.34 -16.36 -4.27
N ALA A 89 -0.83 -15.15 -4.07
CA ALA A 89 0.16 -14.54 -4.95
C ALA A 89 1.40 -15.43 -5.17
N ALA A 90 1.90 -16.07 -4.11
CA ALA A 90 3.01 -17.01 -4.21
C ALA A 90 2.66 -18.26 -5.04
N LEU A 91 1.45 -18.81 -4.88
CA LEU A 91 1.01 -19.97 -5.66
C LEU A 91 0.82 -19.60 -7.13
N LEU A 92 0.20 -18.46 -7.42
CA LEU A 92 0.03 -17.93 -8.78
C LEU A 92 1.39 -17.62 -9.46
N ALA A 93 2.31 -17.00 -8.73
CA ALA A 93 3.68 -16.79 -9.20
C ALA A 93 4.39 -18.12 -9.50
N ARG A 94 4.11 -19.19 -8.73
CA ARG A 94 4.66 -20.51 -9.01
C ARG A 94 4.07 -21.13 -10.28
N LEU A 95 2.75 -21.00 -10.49
CA LEU A 95 2.06 -21.51 -11.67
C LEU A 95 2.58 -20.87 -12.95
N THR A 96 2.79 -19.55 -12.95
CA THR A 96 3.29 -18.79 -14.10
C THR A 96 4.75 -19.11 -14.44
N GLN A 97 5.55 -19.55 -13.47
CA GLN A 97 6.95 -19.96 -13.69
C GLN A 97 7.07 -21.37 -14.28
N GLY A 98 6.05 -22.23 -14.17
CA GLY A 98 6.09 -23.61 -14.68
C GLY A 98 7.10 -24.53 -13.98
N THR A 99 7.54 -24.20 -12.76
CA THR A 99 8.71 -24.83 -12.10
C THR A 99 8.38 -25.87 -11.02
N ALA A 100 7.11 -26.06 -10.62
CA ALA A 100 6.74 -27.04 -9.59
C ALA A 100 6.10 -28.30 -10.19
N PRO A 101 6.54 -29.52 -9.79
CA PRO A 101 5.81 -30.74 -10.12
C PRO A 101 4.56 -30.83 -9.24
N PHE A 102 3.40 -30.49 -9.81
CA PHE A 102 2.12 -30.71 -9.14
C PHE A 102 1.74 -32.19 -9.22
N VAL A 103 1.42 -32.79 -8.08
CA VAL A 103 0.93 -34.17 -8.04
C VAL A 103 -0.51 -34.20 -8.52
N GLN A 104 -0.78 -34.92 -9.62
CA GLN A 104 -2.14 -35.12 -10.12
C GLN A 104 -2.94 -35.96 -9.13
N GLN A 105 -4.11 -35.45 -8.73
CA GLN A 105 -5.10 -36.20 -7.97
C GLN A 105 -6.35 -36.45 -8.81
N ALA A 106 -7.05 -37.52 -8.46
CA ALA A 106 -8.43 -37.73 -8.89
C ALA A 106 -9.29 -36.54 -8.46
N SER A 107 -10.32 -36.23 -9.26
CA SER A 107 -11.29 -35.20 -8.86
C SER A 107 -11.99 -35.64 -7.59
N LEU A 108 -12.36 -34.68 -6.74
CA LEU A 108 -13.08 -35.00 -5.51
C LEU A 108 -14.37 -35.79 -5.82
N GLY A 109 -15.08 -35.40 -6.88
CA GLY A 109 -16.26 -36.12 -7.38
C GLY A 109 -15.97 -37.59 -7.66
N SER A 110 -14.91 -37.91 -8.41
CA SER A 110 -14.57 -39.32 -8.70
C SER A 110 -14.17 -40.14 -7.47
N VAL A 111 -13.60 -39.50 -6.44
CA VAL A 111 -13.30 -40.16 -5.16
C VAL A 111 -14.59 -40.44 -4.40
N LEU A 112 -15.51 -39.47 -4.36
CA LEU A 112 -16.81 -39.59 -3.70
C LEU A 112 -17.71 -40.62 -4.43
N ASP A 113 -17.74 -40.62 -5.75
CA ASP A 113 -18.50 -41.57 -6.58
C ASP A 113 -18.03 -43.03 -6.39
N ALA A 114 -16.77 -43.22 -6.02
CA ALA A 114 -16.21 -44.53 -5.71
C ALA A 114 -16.57 -45.04 -4.30
N LEU A 115 -17.10 -44.17 -3.42
CA LEU A 115 -17.55 -44.57 -2.09
C LEU A 115 -18.96 -45.16 -2.18
N ASP A 116 -19.15 -46.33 -1.56
CA ASP A 116 -20.50 -46.83 -1.35
C ASP A 116 -21.23 -46.01 -0.26
N ARG A 117 -22.56 -46.08 -0.26
CA ARG A 117 -23.39 -45.33 0.68
C ARG A 117 -22.97 -45.54 2.16
N PRO A 118 -22.74 -46.76 2.66
CA PRO A 118 -22.29 -46.96 4.05
C PRO A 118 -20.94 -46.31 4.36
N THR A 119 -20.02 -46.28 3.40
CA THR A 119 -18.72 -45.63 3.59
C THR A 119 -18.85 -44.11 3.57
N LEU A 120 -19.72 -43.56 2.73
CA LEU A 120 -20.02 -42.13 2.69
C LEU A 120 -20.69 -41.67 3.99
N GLU A 121 -21.68 -42.41 4.50
CA GLU A 121 -22.34 -42.12 5.79
C GLU A 121 -21.32 -42.12 6.94
N ARG A 122 -20.40 -43.09 6.96
CA ARG A 122 -19.32 -43.14 7.95
C ARG A 122 -18.35 -41.97 7.83
N LEU A 123 -18.02 -41.55 6.61
CA LEU A 123 -17.16 -40.39 6.37
C LEU A 123 -17.81 -39.11 6.90
N VAL A 124 -19.10 -38.89 6.61
CA VAL A 124 -19.85 -37.75 7.14
C VAL A 124 -19.88 -37.78 8.66
N GLN A 125 -20.19 -38.93 9.28
CA GLN A 125 -20.16 -39.07 10.74
C GLN A 125 -18.78 -38.77 11.34
N LEU A 126 -17.69 -39.18 10.67
CA LEU A 126 -16.32 -38.87 11.11
C LEU A 126 -15.99 -37.38 10.99
N MET A 127 -16.49 -36.71 9.95
CA MET A 127 -16.35 -35.26 9.77
C MET A 127 -17.12 -34.51 10.87
N LEU A 128 -18.37 -34.86 11.12
CA LEU A 128 -19.20 -34.26 12.18
C LEU A 128 -18.62 -34.51 13.57
N ALA A 129 -18.06 -35.70 13.83
CA ALA A 129 -17.39 -35.96 15.11
C ALA A 129 -16.14 -35.11 15.31
N ARG A 130 -15.52 -34.61 14.23
CA ARG A 130 -14.30 -33.79 14.27
C ARG A 130 -14.60 -32.29 14.25
N ALA A 131 -15.71 -31.90 13.64
CA ALA A 131 -16.21 -30.55 13.46
C ALA A 131 -17.75 -30.58 13.61
N PRO A 132 -18.27 -30.59 14.85
CA PRO A 132 -19.72 -30.64 15.12
C PRO A 132 -20.50 -29.47 14.52
N GLU A 133 -19.85 -28.32 14.34
CA GLU A 133 -20.39 -27.12 13.69
C GLU A 133 -20.94 -27.39 12.27
N LEU A 134 -20.44 -28.42 11.58
CA LEU A 134 -20.91 -28.80 10.24
C LEU A 134 -22.26 -29.53 10.25
N GLU A 135 -22.82 -29.87 11.42
CA GLU A 135 -24.10 -30.59 11.53
C GLU A 135 -25.26 -29.77 10.93
N SER A 136 -25.26 -28.45 11.11
CA SER A 136 -26.26 -27.55 10.53
C SER A 136 -26.29 -27.60 9.01
N LEU A 137 -25.13 -27.72 8.36
CA LEU A 137 -25.00 -27.83 6.90
C LEU A 137 -25.62 -29.13 6.38
N VAL A 138 -25.46 -30.24 7.11
CA VAL A 138 -26.05 -31.54 6.74
C VAL A 138 -27.58 -31.46 6.80
N TYR A 139 -28.15 -30.86 7.84
CA TYR A 139 -29.61 -30.68 7.91
C TYR A 139 -30.12 -29.71 6.84
N THR A 140 -29.40 -28.62 6.58
CA THR A 140 -29.74 -27.67 5.52
C THR A 140 -29.77 -28.36 4.16
N GLN A 141 -28.71 -29.09 3.81
CA GLN A 141 -28.63 -29.86 2.57
C GLN A 141 -29.75 -30.91 2.45
N ALA A 142 -30.14 -31.54 3.56
CA ALA A 142 -31.24 -32.50 3.58
C ALA A 142 -32.61 -31.85 3.35
N SER A 143 -32.76 -30.56 3.66
CA SER A 143 -33.99 -29.79 3.44
C SER A 143 -34.15 -29.24 2.01
N LEU A 144 -33.05 -29.03 1.26
CA LEU A 144 -33.09 -28.42 -0.08
C LEU A 144 -33.98 -29.16 -1.11
N PRO A 145 -33.95 -30.51 -1.23
CA PRO A 145 -34.72 -31.21 -2.27
C PRO A 145 -36.24 -31.15 -2.10
N GLY A 146 -36.73 -30.63 -0.98
CA GLY A 146 -38.15 -30.62 -0.61
C GLY A 146 -38.83 -29.25 -0.70
N THR A 147 -38.13 -28.19 -1.08
CA THR A 147 -38.69 -26.83 -1.07
C THR A 147 -38.35 -26.01 -2.31
N ASP A 148 -39.38 -25.44 -2.96
CA ASP A 148 -39.22 -24.52 -4.09
C ASP A 148 -38.88 -23.08 -3.60
N ASP A 149 -39.31 -22.74 -2.39
CA ASP A 149 -39.07 -21.45 -1.74
C ASP A 149 -38.03 -21.62 -0.61
N LEU A 150 -36.87 -20.97 -0.73
CA LEU A 150 -35.80 -21.02 0.27
C LEU A 150 -35.91 -19.91 1.32
N THR A 151 -36.88 -18.99 1.18
CA THR A 151 -37.08 -17.85 2.09
C THR A 151 -37.08 -18.26 3.58
N PRO A 152 -37.81 -19.29 4.03
CA PRO A 152 -37.81 -19.67 5.45
C PRO A 152 -36.46 -20.19 5.93
N LEU A 153 -35.69 -20.87 5.07
CA LEU A 153 -34.36 -21.39 5.40
C LEU A 153 -33.34 -20.26 5.52
N ILE A 154 -33.44 -19.25 4.65
CA ILE A 154 -32.61 -18.03 4.65
C ILE A 154 -32.90 -17.20 5.90
N GLN A 155 -34.17 -16.93 6.19
CA GLN A 155 -34.57 -16.20 7.41
C GLN A 155 -34.10 -16.90 8.68
N ALA A 156 -34.19 -18.24 8.74
CA ALA A 156 -33.67 -19.01 9.86
C ALA A 156 -32.13 -18.95 9.94
N ALA A 157 -31.42 -18.90 8.81
CA ALA A 157 -29.95 -18.76 8.81
C ALA A 157 -29.51 -17.39 9.35
N PHE A 158 -30.18 -16.30 8.96
CA PHE A 158 -29.94 -14.97 9.55
C PHE A 158 -30.30 -14.92 11.04
N ALA A 159 -31.41 -15.56 11.45
CA ALA A 159 -31.78 -15.63 12.86
C ALA A 159 -30.72 -16.36 13.69
N ASP A 160 -30.13 -17.44 13.17
CA ASP A 160 -29.05 -18.17 13.85
C ASP A 160 -27.79 -17.29 13.97
N LEU A 161 -27.42 -16.54 12.92
CA LEU A 161 -26.31 -15.58 12.97
C LEU A 161 -26.49 -14.48 14.03
N ASP A 162 -27.72 -14.10 14.34
CA ASP A 162 -28.02 -13.13 15.41
C ASP A 162 -28.08 -13.74 16.81
N HIS A 163 -28.35 -15.05 16.92
CA HIS A 163 -28.47 -15.75 18.19
C HIS A 163 -27.13 -16.27 18.71
N ASP A 164 -26.18 -16.53 17.82
CA ASP A 164 -24.80 -16.70 18.20
C ASP A 164 -24.32 -15.35 18.73
N ASP A 165 -24.41 -15.16 20.06
CA ASP A 165 -24.00 -13.96 20.79
C ASP A 165 -22.71 -13.42 20.14
N LEU A 166 -22.84 -12.37 19.33
CA LEU A 166 -21.73 -11.55 18.83
C LEU A 166 -21.11 -10.75 20.00
N GLU A 167 -21.00 -11.40 21.17
CA GLU A 167 -20.25 -10.95 22.32
C GLU A 167 -18.81 -10.66 21.89
N GLU A 168 -18.15 -9.78 22.66
CA GLU A 168 -16.79 -9.23 22.52
C GLU A 168 -15.71 -10.09 21.81
N GLU A 169 -15.83 -11.41 21.67
CA GLU A 169 -14.87 -12.30 21.01
C GLU A 169 -14.73 -12.12 19.48
N LEU A 170 -15.79 -11.86 18.70
CA LEU A 170 -15.65 -11.66 17.24
C LEU A 170 -15.02 -10.31 16.86
N LEU A 171 -15.06 -9.34 17.78
CA LEU A 171 -14.32 -8.08 17.65
C LEU A 171 -12.79 -8.26 17.76
N TYR A 172 -12.32 -9.38 18.34
CA TYR A 172 -10.90 -9.68 18.54
C TYR A 172 -10.39 -10.92 17.79
N ARG A 173 -11.27 -11.81 17.36
CA ARG A 173 -10.94 -12.93 16.48
C ARG A 173 -11.33 -12.53 15.06
N GLU A 174 -10.35 -12.46 14.16
CA GLU A 174 -10.56 -12.44 12.70
C GLU A 174 -11.17 -13.80 12.23
N GLU A 175 -12.23 -14.27 12.89
CA GLU A 175 -12.99 -15.46 12.52
C GLU A 175 -14.14 -15.01 11.60
N ASP A 176 -14.33 -15.78 10.54
CA ASP A 176 -15.40 -15.61 9.56
C ASP A 176 -16.75 -15.65 10.27
N LEU A 177 -17.67 -14.75 9.95
CA LEU A 177 -19.06 -14.93 10.39
C LEU A 177 -19.51 -16.24 9.77
N GLY A 178 -20.07 -17.16 10.56
CA GLY A 178 -20.49 -18.49 10.12
C GLY A 178 -21.62 -18.46 9.08
N SER A 179 -21.37 -17.83 7.94
CA SER A 179 -22.25 -17.61 6.80
C SER A 179 -22.29 -18.81 5.86
N ASP A 180 -21.55 -19.89 6.17
CA ASP A 180 -21.53 -21.17 5.44
C ASP A 180 -22.94 -21.67 5.08
N ARG A 181 -23.92 -21.46 5.96
CA ARG A 181 -25.31 -21.86 5.70
C ARG A 181 -25.99 -20.97 4.66
N LEU A 182 -25.73 -19.66 4.69
CA LEU A 182 -26.22 -18.70 3.69
C LEU A 182 -25.54 -18.94 2.34
N ASP A 183 -24.23 -19.20 2.33
CA ASP A 183 -23.47 -19.54 1.13
C ASP A 183 -24.05 -20.78 0.44
N LEU A 184 -24.33 -21.86 1.20
CA LEU A 184 -24.99 -23.06 0.65
C LEU A 184 -26.36 -22.77 0.05
N LEU A 185 -27.13 -21.85 0.63
CA LEU A 185 -28.45 -21.49 0.13
C LEU A 185 -28.34 -20.65 -1.15
N LEU A 186 -27.37 -19.73 -1.22
CA LEU A 186 -27.08 -18.94 -2.42
C LEU A 186 -26.55 -19.82 -3.57
N ASP A 187 -25.64 -20.75 -3.28
CA ASP A 187 -25.14 -21.75 -4.23
C ASP A 187 -26.30 -22.56 -4.85
N GLU A 188 -27.26 -22.98 -4.03
CA GLU A 188 -28.44 -23.70 -4.50
C GLU A 188 -29.37 -22.81 -5.35
N LEU A 189 -29.55 -21.53 -4.99
CA LEU A 189 -30.31 -20.58 -5.82
C LEU A 189 -29.63 -20.38 -7.17
N GLY A 190 -28.31 -20.20 -7.19
CA GLY A 190 -27.50 -20.09 -8.41
C GLY A 190 -27.65 -21.33 -9.29
N ARG A 191 -27.52 -22.53 -8.71
CA ARG A 191 -27.73 -23.80 -9.42
C ARG A 191 -29.12 -23.89 -10.07
N ARG A 192 -30.18 -23.50 -9.35
CA ARG A 192 -31.56 -23.50 -9.89
C ARG A 192 -31.72 -22.55 -11.08
N LEU A 193 -31.05 -21.40 -11.06
CA LEU A 193 -31.02 -20.49 -12.21
C LEU A 193 -30.28 -21.10 -13.39
N GLU A 194 -29.10 -21.69 -13.17
CA GLU A 194 -28.29 -22.31 -14.22
C GLU A 194 -28.99 -23.49 -14.91
N GLU A 195 -29.74 -24.29 -14.15
CA GLU A 195 -30.51 -25.43 -14.66
C GLU A 195 -31.88 -25.01 -15.25
N GLY A 196 -32.27 -23.75 -15.09
CA GLY A 196 -33.54 -23.19 -15.57
C GLY A 196 -34.76 -23.55 -14.71
N GLU A 197 -34.56 -24.23 -13.57
CA GLU A 197 -35.63 -24.62 -12.63
C GLU A 197 -36.31 -23.39 -11.98
N GLY A 198 -35.58 -22.29 -11.85
CA GLY A 198 -36.06 -21.04 -11.25
C GLY A 198 -36.44 -19.92 -12.22
N LEU A 199 -36.63 -20.20 -13.53
CA LEU A 199 -36.82 -19.14 -14.54
C LEU A 199 -38.27 -18.92 -14.98
N GLU A 200 -39.19 -19.85 -14.71
CA GLU A 200 -40.56 -19.80 -15.24
C GLU A 200 -41.64 -19.68 -14.14
N GLY A 201 -42.65 -18.84 -14.41
CA GLY A 201 -43.88 -18.74 -13.62
C GLY A 201 -43.67 -18.68 -12.09
N PRO A 202 -44.35 -19.54 -11.29
CA PRO A 202 -44.21 -19.57 -9.83
C PRO A 202 -42.79 -19.85 -9.32
N GLY A 203 -41.94 -20.51 -10.12
CA GLY A 203 -40.56 -20.79 -9.76
C GLY A 203 -39.71 -19.52 -9.74
N ALA A 204 -39.86 -18.67 -10.76
CA ALA A 204 -39.19 -17.36 -10.82
C ALA A 204 -39.57 -16.46 -9.65
N GLU A 205 -40.85 -16.43 -9.26
CA GLU A 205 -41.30 -15.68 -8.09
C GLU A 205 -40.67 -16.21 -6.79
N ALA A 206 -40.60 -17.53 -6.60
CA ALA A 206 -40.01 -18.14 -5.40
C ALA A 206 -38.49 -17.90 -5.31
N THR A 207 -37.77 -18.01 -6.44
CA THR A 207 -36.35 -17.69 -6.51
C THR A 207 -36.10 -16.19 -6.23
N ALA A 208 -36.91 -15.30 -6.82
CA ALA A 208 -36.82 -13.87 -6.55
C ALA A 208 -37.05 -13.53 -5.07
N ARG A 209 -38.07 -14.11 -4.43
CA ARG A 209 -38.33 -13.94 -2.99
C ARG A 209 -37.17 -14.43 -2.13
N SER A 210 -36.55 -15.54 -2.52
CA SER A 210 -35.39 -16.07 -1.80
C SER A 210 -34.19 -15.11 -1.87
N TYR A 211 -33.90 -14.53 -3.04
CA TYR A 211 -32.86 -13.49 -3.14
C TYR A 211 -33.23 -12.20 -2.40
N LEU A 212 -34.49 -11.78 -2.44
CA LEU A 212 -34.98 -10.63 -1.67
C LEU A 212 -34.80 -10.85 -0.17
N ALA A 213 -35.05 -12.06 0.33
CA ALA A 213 -34.83 -12.42 1.73
C ALA A 213 -33.36 -12.36 2.14
N VAL A 214 -32.42 -12.61 1.21
CA VAL A 214 -30.98 -12.39 1.46
C VAL A 214 -30.69 -10.90 1.61
N LEU A 215 -31.17 -10.06 0.68
CA LEU A 215 -30.95 -8.61 0.74
C LEU A 215 -31.57 -7.98 2.00
N GLU A 216 -32.80 -8.36 2.34
CA GLU A 216 -33.48 -7.93 3.56
C GLU A 216 -32.70 -8.38 4.81
N GLY A 217 -32.25 -9.64 4.85
CA GLY A 217 -31.46 -10.17 5.97
C GLY A 217 -30.14 -9.44 6.18
N VAL A 218 -29.40 -9.13 5.10
CA VAL A 218 -28.16 -8.34 5.17
C VAL A 218 -28.45 -6.93 5.68
N GLN A 219 -29.48 -6.28 5.16
CA GLN A 219 -29.87 -4.93 5.57
C GLN A 219 -30.27 -4.89 7.05
N ASP A 220 -31.14 -5.80 7.49
CA ASP A 220 -31.60 -5.90 8.88
C ASP A 220 -30.44 -6.21 9.83
N PHE A 221 -29.47 -7.01 9.39
CA PHE A 221 -28.28 -7.32 10.17
C PHE A 221 -27.42 -6.05 10.37
N TYR A 222 -27.11 -5.32 9.29
CA TYR A 222 -26.35 -4.07 9.39
C TYR A 222 -27.09 -2.95 10.14
N ASP A 223 -28.42 -2.87 10.03
CA ASP A 223 -29.20 -1.88 10.78
C ASP A 223 -29.20 -2.16 12.29
N ARG A 224 -29.06 -3.43 12.69
CA ARG A 224 -28.98 -3.83 14.10
C ARG A 224 -27.57 -3.76 14.66
N HIS A 225 -26.57 -4.00 13.83
CA HIS A 225 -25.17 -4.05 14.24
C HIS A 225 -24.36 -2.92 13.57
N ASP A 226 -23.87 -1.95 14.36
CA ASP A 226 -23.15 -0.73 13.90
C ASP A 226 -21.73 -0.99 13.37
N ILE A 227 -21.45 -2.21 12.88
CA ILE A 227 -20.14 -2.65 12.42
C ILE A 227 -20.30 -3.35 11.07
N ASP A 228 -19.37 -3.09 10.16
CA ASP A 228 -19.29 -3.83 8.91
C ASP A 228 -18.66 -5.21 9.15
N PHE A 229 -19.53 -6.21 9.08
CA PHE A 229 -19.26 -7.63 9.22
C PHE A 229 -18.89 -8.29 7.89
N GLY A 230 -18.90 -7.59 6.75
CA GLY A 230 -18.49 -8.17 5.46
C GLY A 230 -19.50 -9.12 4.82
N LEU A 231 -20.80 -8.92 5.08
CA LEU A 231 -21.90 -9.61 4.40
C LEU A 231 -22.17 -9.05 2.98
N ASP A 232 -21.40 -8.06 2.54
CA ASP A 232 -21.49 -7.45 1.21
C ASP A 232 -21.38 -8.46 0.06
N SER A 233 -20.63 -9.56 0.22
CA SER A 233 -20.55 -10.62 -0.80
C SER A 233 -21.88 -11.33 -1.01
N LEU A 234 -22.61 -11.63 0.07
CA LEU A 234 -23.94 -12.24 0.01
C LEU A 234 -24.93 -11.33 -0.72
N ALA A 235 -24.88 -10.02 -0.41
CA ALA A 235 -25.70 -9.04 -1.09
C ALA A 235 -25.35 -8.94 -2.60
N GLN A 236 -24.07 -8.96 -2.95
CA GLN A 236 -23.61 -8.94 -4.34
C GLN A 236 -24.09 -10.16 -5.14
N GLU A 237 -24.01 -11.36 -4.55
CA GLU A 237 -24.51 -12.59 -5.18
C GLU A 237 -26.03 -12.56 -5.36
N ALA A 238 -26.76 -12.06 -4.36
CA ALA A 238 -28.21 -11.89 -4.47
C ALA A 238 -28.61 -10.86 -5.53
N VAL A 239 -27.87 -9.74 -5.64
CA VAL A 239 -28.04 -8.75 -6.70
C VAL A 239 -27.83 -9.37 -8.08
N ALA A 240 -26.76 -10.15 -8.27
CA ALA A 240 -26.48 -10.84 -9.53
C ALA A 240 -27.59 -11.84 -9.89
N GLY A 241 -28.09 -12.60 -8.90
CA GLY A 241 -29.23 -13.50 -9.05
C GLY A 241 -30.50 -12.79 -9.51
N LEU A 242 -30.82 -11.63 -8.91
CA LEU A 242 -31.94 -10.80 -9.35
C LEU A 242 -31.72 -10.24 -10.77
N TYR A 243 -30.52 -9.78 -11.12
CA TYR A 243 -30.20 -9.36 -12.50
C TYR A 243 -30.44 -10.49 -13.51
N ALA A 244 -30.03 -11.72 -13.16
CA ALA A 244 -30.27 -12.89 -13.99
C ALA A 244 -31.77 -13.17 -14.16
N LEU A 245 -32.57 -13.09 -13.10
CA LEU A 245 -34.03 -13.26 -13.16
C LEU A 245 -34.71 -12.22 -14.04
N PHE A 246 -34.30 -10.95 -13.97
CA PHE A 246 -34.82 -9.91 -14.87
C PHE A 246 -34.44 -10.15 -16.34
N THR A 247 -33.29 -10.75 -16.59
CA THR A 247 -32.73 -10.93 -17.94
C THR A 247 -33.20 -12.22 -18.61
N GLN A 248 -33.38 -13.29 -17.82
CA GLN A 248 -33.60 -14.65 -18.31
C GLN A 248 -34.93 -15.26 -17.86
N GLY A 249 -35.54 -14.74 -16.78
CA GLY A 249 -36.75 -15.29 -16.18
C GLY A 249 -38.02 -14.50 -16.47
N GLU A 250 -39.17 -15.12 -16.16
CA GLU A 250 -40.50 -14.49 -16.22
C GLU A 250 -40.86 -13.83 -14.88
N LEU A 251 -40.22 -12.70 -14.56
CA LEU A 251 -40.52 -11.94 -13.36
C LEU A 251 -41.56 -10.83 -13.61
N GLU A 252 -42.75 -11.00 -13.03
CA GLU A 252 -43.93 -10.15 -13.25
C GLU A 252 -44.60 -9.74 -11.92
N GLY A 253 -45.55 -8.81 -11.99
CA GLY A 253 -46.38 -8.41 -10.84
C GLY A 253 -45.62 -7.72 -9.70
N ASP A 254 -46.09 -7.93 -8.47
CA ASP A 254 -45.59 -7.26 -7.26
C ASP A 254 -44.13 -7.64 -6.94
N VAL A 255 -43.76 -8.91 -7.15
CA VAL A 255 -42.40 -9.40 -6.88
C VAL A 255 -41.37 -8.72 -7.78
N ARG A 256 -41.73 -8.40 -9.03
CA ARG A 256 -40.87 -7.61 -9.93
C ARG A 256 -40.61 -6.21 -9.37
N GLN A 257 -41.65 -5.56 -8.85
CA GLN A 257 -41.53 -4.22 -8.28
C GLN A 257 -40.68 -4.25 -7.01
N GLU A 258 -40.92 -5.21 -6.10
CA GLU A 258 -40.12 -5.41 -4.89
C GLU A 258 -38.64 -5.64 -5.23
N ALA A 259 -38.36 -6.48 -6.23
CA ALA A 259 -37.00 -6.74 -6.69
C ALA A 259 -36.33 -5.49 -7.28
N LEU A 260 -37.06 -4.67 -8.05
CA LEU A 260 -36.54 -3.40 -8.56
C LEU A 260 -36.22 -2.43 -7.42
N GLU A 261 -37.11 -2.30 -6.44
CA GLU A 261 -36.93 -1.42 -5.28
C GLU A 261 -35.72 -1.85 -4.44
N ALA A 262 -35.57 -3.15 -4.18
CA ALA A 262 -34.41 -3.71 -3.50
C ALA A 262 -33.10 -3.42 -4.26
N LEU A 263 -33.05 -3.70 -5.57
CA LEU A 263 -31.88 -3.40 -6.40
C LEU A 263 -31.52 -1.90 -6.39
N MET A 264 -32.53 -1.01 -6.40
CA MET A 264 -32.31 0.43 -6.31
C MET A 264 -31.73 0.85 -4.94
N LEU A 265 -32.15 0.19 -3.85
CA LEU A 265 -31.58 0.39 -2.53
C LEU A 265 -30.11 -0.07 -2.50
N GLU A 266 -29.81 -1.26 -3.02
CA GLU A 266 -28.45 -1.80 -3.08
C GLU A 266 -27.48 -0.92 -3.89
N LEU A 267 -27.96 -0.27 -4.95
CA LEU A 267 -27.18 0.72 -5.72
C LEU A 267 -26.94 2.01 -4.92
N THR A 268 -27.86 2.37 -4.01
CA THR A 268 -27.77 3.56 -3.16
C THR A 268 -26.81 3.36 -2.01
N GLU A 269 -26.93 2.23 -1.30
CA GLU A 269 -25.98 1.79 -0.26
C GLU A 269 -24.61 1.45 -0.88
N GLY A 270 -24.61 1.09 -2.17
CA GLY A 270 -23.42 0.89 -2.97
C GLY A 270 -22.81 -0.51 -2.81
N ARG A 271 -23.60 -1.46 -2.35
CA ARG A 271 -23.25 -2.88 -2.35
C ARG A 271 -23.30 -3.47 -3.77
N ALA A 272 -24.09 -2.87 -4.67
CA ALA A 272 -24.10 -3.18 -6.10
C ALA A 272 -23.09 -2.36 -6.91
N ALA A 273 -22.44 -3.01 -7.88
CA ALA A 273 -21.51 -2.40 -8.83
C ALA A 273 -22.19 -1.97 -10.14
N PHE A 274 -21.58 -1.04 -10.89
CA PHE A 274 -22.04 -0.63 -12.22
C PHE A 274 -21.23 -1.33 -13.32
N ASP A 275 -21.26 -2.66 -13.33
CA ASP A 275 -20.52 -3.53 -14.25
C ASP A 275 -21.38 -4.00 -15.44
N ASP A 276 -20.87 -4.94 -16.24
CA ASP A 276 -21.58 -5.45 -17.42
C ASP A 276 -22.93 -6.09 -17.08
N GLU A 277 -23.09 -6.69 -15.88
CA GLU A 277 -24.36 -7.29 -15.44
C GLU A 277 -25.40 -6.21 -15.14
N PHE A 278 -25.01 -5.15 -14.44
CA PHE A 278 -25.85 -3.96 -14.24
C PHE A 278 -26.32 -3.39 -15.58
N HIS A 279 -25.42 -3.26 -16.56
CA HIS A 279 -25.78 -2.74 -17.89
C HIS A 279 -26.75 -3.68 -18.63
N GLY A 280 -26.52 -4.99 -18.57
CA GLY A 280 -27.41 -6.00 -19.12
C GLY A 280 -28.82 -5.92 -18.52
N TRP A 281 -28.89 -5.79 -17.20
CA TRP A 281 -30.13 -5.60 -16.46
C TRP A 281 -30.90 -4.35 -16.89
N VAL A 282 -30.24 -3.18 -16.97
CA VAL A 282 -30.91 -1.93 -17.37
C VAL A 282 -31.51 -2.03 -18.78
N LEU A 283 -30.89 -2.78 -19.69
CA LEU A 283 -31.36 -2.95 -21.07
C LEU A 283 -32.68 -3.74 -21.17
N VAL A 284 -32.92 -4.66 -20.23
CA VAL A 284 -34.15 -5.48 -20.21
C VAL A 284 -35.29 -4.86 -19.40
N LEU A 285 -35.03 -3.78 -18.65
CA LEU A 285 -36.04 -3.03 -17.90
C LEU A 285 -37.09 -2.37 -18.81
N ARG A 286 -38.29 -2.18 -18.27
CA ARG A 286 -39.38 -1.42 -18.92
C ARG A 286 -39.02 0.06 -18.99
N PRO A 287 -39.58 0.84 -19.94
CA PRO A 287 -39.25 2.27 -20.07
C PRO A 287 -39.46 3.11 -18.80
N GLY A 288 -40.45 2.76 -17.97
CA GLY A 288 -40.68 3.41 -16.67
C GLY A 288 -39.58 3.10 -15.64
N GLU A 289 -39.21 1.82 -15.54
CA GLU A 289 -38.17 1.31 -14.65
C GLU A 289 -36.78 1.88 -15.05
N GLN A 290 -36.48 1.92 -16.35
CA GLN A 290 -35.28 2.58 -16.87
C GLN A 290 -35.21 4.07 -16.47
N ALA A 291 -36.35 4.78 -16.48
CA ALA A 291 -36.41 6.17 -16.07
C ALA A 291 -36.22 6.34 -14.55
N GLU A 292 -36.56 5.34 -13.74
CA GLU A 292 -36.30 5.31 -12.30
C GLU A 292 -34.82 5.11 -12.00
N VAL A 293 -34.18 4.09 -12.59
CA VAL A 293 -32.73 3.86 -12.46
C VAL A 293 -31.95 5.08 -12.92
N ARG A 294 -32.33 5.68 -14.05
CA ARG A 294 -31.68 6.91 -14.54
C ARG A 294 -31.82 8.07 -13.56
N ARG A 295 -33.01 8.28 -12.96
CA ARG A 295 -33.21 9.33 -11.95
C ARG A 295 -32.36 9.10 -10.70
N LEU A 296 -32.23 7.85 -10.26
CA LEU A 296 -31.36 7.48 -9.15
C LEU A 296 -29.91 7.85 -9.46
N LEU A 297 -29.37 7.41 -10.60
CA LEU A 297 -28.00 7.72 -11.00
C LEU A 297 -27.78 9.23 -11.17
N GLU A 298 -28.76 9.98 -11.70
CA GLU A 298 -28.70 11.43 -11.78
C GLU A 298 -28.64 12.09 -10.38
N GLY A 299 -29.38 11.54 -9.41
CA GLY A 299 -29.28 11.96 -8.01
C GLY A 299 -27.90 11.69 -7.42
N LEU A 300 -27.40 10.47 -7.55
CA LEU A 300 -26.09 10.05 -7.03
C LEU A 300 -24.93 10.84 -7.66
N SER A 301 -24.98 11.10 -8.98
CA SER A 301 -23.94 11.87 -9.69
C SER A 301 -23.89 13.35 -9.32
N ARG A 302 -24.97 13.91 -8.76
CA ARG A 302 -25.03 15.30 -8.26
C ARG A 302 -24.72 15.41 -6.76
N GLY A 303 -24.75 14.30 -6.03
CA GLY A 303 -24.42 14.23 -4.62
C GLY A 303 -22.93 14.50 -4.32
N SER A 304 -22.58 14.55 -3.05
CA SER A 304 -21.20 14.74 -2.57
C SER A 304 -20.53 13.45 -2.06
N GLY A 305 -21.17 12.30 -2.26
CA GLY A 305 -20.70 11.00 -1.78
C GLY A 305 -19.64 10.35 -2.67
N PRO A 306 -18.98 9.28 -2.18
CA PRO A 306 -17.96 8.54 -2.94
C PRO A 306 -18.51 7.93 -4.25
N ARG A 307 -19.83 7.72 -4.32
CA ARG A 307 -20.55 7.17 -5.48
C ARG A 307 -20.75 8.15 -6.63
N ARG A 308 -20.40 9.42 -6.45
CA ARG A 308 -20.66 10.47 -7.44
C ARG A 308 -20.02 10.16 -8.80
N ALA A 309 -18.75 9.77 -8.79
CA ALA A 309 -17.99 9.49 -10.01
C ALA A 309 -18.44 8.21 -10.71
N THR A 310 -18.72 7.16 -9.93
CA THR A 310 -19.15 5.86 -10.45
C THR A 310 -20.56 5.96 -11.04
N ALA A 311 -21.49 6.66 -10.39
CA ALA A 311 -22.83 6.91 -10.90
C ALA A 311 -22.82 7.78 -12.18
N LEU A 312 -21.95 8.80 -12.24
CA LEU A 312 -21.76 9.58 -13.45
C LEU A 312 -21.19 8.71 -14.60
N GLY A 313 -20.25 7.82 -14.30
CA GLY A 313 -19.72 6.84 -15.25
C GLY A 313 -20.84 5.98 -15.84
N ALA A 314 -21.66 5.37 -14.97
CA ALA A 314 -22.80 4.56 -15.38
C ALA A 314 -23.79 5.32 -16.28
N LEU A 315 -24.11 6.59 -15.97
CA LEU A 315 -24.97 7.42 -16.83
C LEU A 315 -24.38 7.64 -18.23
N LEU A 316 -23.07 7.84 -18.31
CA LEU A 316 -22.37 8.06 -19.58
C LEU A 316 -22.30 6.78 -20.40
N ASP A 317 -22.11 5.64 -19.74
CA ASP A 317 -22.06 4.33 -20.39
C ASP A 317 -23.45 3.92 -20.89
N LEU A 318 -24.50 4.15 -20.11
CA LEU A 318 -25.91 3.96 -20.52
C LEU A 318 -26.34 4.90 -21.65
N ARG A 319 -25.79 6.12 -21.72
CA ARG A 319 -26.04 7.04 -22.86
C ARG A 319 -25.49 6.46 -24.17
N GLY A 320 -24.43 5.66 -24.09
CA GLY A 320 -23.71 5.12 -25.24
C GLY A 320 -22.94 6.17 -26.04
N GLY A 321 -22.18 5.69 -27.02
CA GLY A 321 -21.34 6.52 -27.89
C GLY A 321 -20.00 6.94 -27.27
N PRO A 322 -19.15 7.65 -28.02
CA PRO A 322 -17.84 8.08 -27.53
C PRO A 322 -18.00 9.14 -26.43
N ARG A 323 -17.16 9.05 -25.39
CA ARG A 323 -17.06 10.09 -24.35
C ARG A 323 -16.49 11.37 -24.96
N THR A 324 -17.12 12.50 -24.66
CA THR A 324 -16.64 13.84 -25.04
C THR A 324 -15.66 14.37 -23.99
N ASP A 325 -14.89 15.40 -24.35
CA ASP A 325 -14.02 16.09 -23.40
C ASP A 325 -14.79 16.64 -22.18
N ALA A 326 -16.05 17.06 -22.37
CA ALA A 326 -16.90 17.54 -21.28
C ALA A 326 -17.29 16.41 -20.31
N ASP A 327 -17.49 15.20 -20.83
CA ASP A 327 -17.82 14.02 -20.01
C ASP A 327 -16.61 13.61 -19.16
N GLU A 328 -15.42 13.58 -19.77
CA GLU A 328 -14.18 13.22 -19.08
C GLU A 328 -13.84 14.23 -17.98
N GLU A 329 -13.99 15.53 -18.25
CA GLU A 329 -13.81 16.57 -17.23
C GLU A 329 -14.79 16.40 -16.07
N ALA A 330 -16.06 16.12 -16.36
CA ALA A 330 -17.07 15.91 -15.33
C ALA A 330 -16.75 14.70 -14.44
N LEU A 331 -16.27 13.61 -15.02
CA LEU A 331 -15.80 12.43 -14.28
C LEU A 331 -14.61 12.74 -13.37
N LEU A 332 -13.59 13.43 -13.91
CA LEU A 332 -12.41 13.81 -13.13
C LEU A 332 -12.75 14.74 -11.95
N ARG A 333 -13.71 15.66 -12.14
CA ARG A 333 -14.24 16.51 -11.06
C ARG A 333 -15.06 15.73 -10.05
N ALA A 334 -15.82 14.73 -10.50
CA ALA A 334 -16.63 13.89 -9.63
C ALA A 334 -15.76 12.95 -8.77
N GLY A 335 -14.67 12.43 -9.32
CA GLY A 335 -13.77 11.50 -8.64
C GLY A 335 -12.75 12.16 -7.70
N HIS A 336 -12.73 13.50 -7.62
CA HIS A 336 -11.79 14.27 -6.81
C HIS A 336 -10.30 13.99 -7.11
N ASP A 337 -9.96 13.44 -8.29
CA ASP A 337 -8.58 13.26 -8.72
C ASP A 337 -8.02 14.57 -9.32
N GLN A 338 -7.54 15.43 -8.42
CA GLN A 338 -6.99 16.74 -8.77
C GLN A 338 -5.78 16.66 -9.70
N ASN A 339 -4.99 15.58 -9.65
CA ASN A 339 -3.80 15.43 -10.50
C ASN A 339 -4.21 15.13 -11.94
N ARG A 340 -5.07 14.13 -12.14
CA ARG A 340 -5.57 13.80 -13.48
C ARG A 340 -6.39 14.94 -14.07
N LEU A 341 -7.19 15.63 -13.25
CA LEU A 341 -7.92 16.82 -13.70
C LEU A 341 -6.98 17.94 -14.16
N ALA A 342 -5.92 18.23 -13.39
CA ALA A 342 -4.95 19.24 -13.78
C ALA A 342 -4.24 18.87 -15.10
N LEU A 343 -3.82 17.61 -15.25
CA LEU A 343 -3.20 17.11 -16.49
C LEU A 343 -4.15 17.20 -17.69
N PHE A 344 -5.41 16.82 -17.51
CA PHE A 344 -6.45 16.92 -18.53
C PHE A 344 -6.63 18.38 -18.99
N LEU A 345 -6.72 19.32 -18.05
CA LEU A 345 -6.89 20.75 -18.33
C LEU A 345 -5.67 21.36 -19.05
N VAL A 346 -4.46 21.00 -18.63
CA VAL A 346 -3.21 21.48 -19.26
C VAL A 346 -3.12 21.03 -20.71
N GLY A 347 -3.45 19.76 -21.00
CA GLY A 347 -3.46 19.25 -22.38
C GLY A 347 -4.44 20.00 -23.29
N ARG A 348 -5.40 20.74 -22.73
CA ARG A 348 -6.46 21.49 -23.43
C ARG A 348 -6.22 23.01 -23.34
N GLY A 349 -5.04 23.44 -22.92
CA GLY A 349 -4.64 24.84 -22.84
C GLY A 349 -5.25 25.61 -21.66
N ARG A 350 -5.99 24.96 -20.75
CA ARG A 350 -6.61 25.57 -19.55
C ARG A 350 -5.65 25.57 -18.37
N VAL A 351 -4.46 26.13 -18.58
CA VAL A 351 -3.36 26.08 -17.60
C VAL A 351 -3.70 26.83 -16.31
N ALA A 352 -4.30 28.01 -16.41
CA ALA A 352 -4.60 28.84 -15.22
C ALA A 352 -5.46 28.08 -14.20
N GLU A 353 -6.47 27.37 -14.69
CA GLU A 353 -7.36 26.56 -13.87
C GLU A 353 -6.68 25.31 -13.31
N ALA A 354 -5.84 24.64 -14.11
CA ALA A 354 -5.04 23.53 -13.63
C ALA A 354 -4.12 23.94 -12.46
N VAL A 355 -3.51 25.12 -12.55
CA VAL A 355 -2.66 25.67 -11.48
C VAL A 355 -3.49 25.95 -10.23
N GLU A 356 -4.67 26.56 -10.35
CA GLU A 356 -5.56 26.84 -9.21
C GLU A 356 -5.94 25.55 -8.46
N ILE A 357 -6.28 24.49 -9.20
CA ILE A 357 -6.59 23.17 -8.63
C ILE A 357 -5.39 22.61 -7.87
N LEU A 358 -4.20 22.65 -8.47
CA LEU A 358 -2.97 22.14 -7.84
C LEU A 358 -2.51 23.00 -6.65
N GLN A 359 -2.79 24.31 -6.65
CA GLN A 359 -2.53 25.20 -5.51
C GLN A 359 -3.39 24.83 -4.31
N GLY A 360 -4.68 24.53 -4.53
CA GLY A 360 -5.61 24.10 -3.47
C GLY A 360 -5.34 22.69 -2.93
N ARG A 361 -4.50 21.90 -3.61
CA ARG A 361 -4.18 20.52 -3.21
C ARG A 361 -3.33 20.44 -1.95
N ARG A 362 -3.76 19.59 -1.02
CA ARG A 362 -2.96 19.16 0.14
C ARG A 362 -2.02 18.02 -0.27
N GLY A 363 -0.84 17.98 0.34
CA GLY A 363 0.14 16.93 0.07
C GLY A 363 1.13 17.26 -1.05
N ARG A 364 2.14 16.38 -1.18
CA ARG A 364 3.22 16.45 -2.18
C ARG A 364 2.68 16.50 -3.61
N LEU A 365 3.15 17.45 -4.40
CA LEU A 365 2.87 17.56 -5.83
C LEU A 365 3.68 16.53 -6.63
N PRO A 366 3.07 15.80 -7.58
CA PRO A 366 3.79 14.88 -8.47
C PRO A 366 4.49 15.66 -9.60
N LEU A 367 5.46 16.52 -9.23
CA LEU A 367 6.08 17.47 -10.15
C LEU A 367 6.77 16.81 -11.36
N ASP A 368 7.30 15.60 -11.18
CA ASP A 368 7.89 14.81 -12.27
C ASP A 368 6.87 14.40 -13.34
N GLU A 369 5.66 14.02 -12.93
CA GLU A 369 4.56 13.67 -13.84
C GLU A 369 3.97 14.91 -14.52
N LEU A 370 3.89 16.03 -13.79
CA LEU A 370 3.35 17.28 -14.30
C LEU A 370 4.28 17.97 -15.30
N ARG A 371 5.60 17.74 -15.20
CA ARG A 371 6.60 18.47 -16.00
C ARG A 371 6.35 18.42 -17.50
N GLY A 372 6.27 17.20 -18.07
CA GLY A 372 6.15 17.01 -19.51
C GLY A 372 4.92 17.71 -20.10
N PRO A 373 3.72 17.49 -19.54
CA PRO A 373 2.50 18.17 -19.98
C PRO A 373 2.56 19.70 -19.88
N PHE A 374 3.12 20.26 -18.79
CA PHE A 374 3.29 21.71 -18.67
C PHE A 374 4.34 22.27 -19.66
N GLU A 375 5.42 21.54 -19.94
CA GLU A 375 6.40 21.90 -20.97
C GLU A 375 5.77 21.91 -22.37
N GLN A 376 4.99 20.89 -22.71
CA GLN A 376 4.28 20.79 -23.99
C GLN A 376 3.26 21.92 -24.18
N ALA A 377 2.60 22.33 -23.10
CA ALA A 377 1.68 23.47 -23.09
C ALA A 377 2.39 24.84 -23.09
N GLY A 378 3.74 24.89 -23.10
CA GLY A 378 4.49 26.14 -23.01
C GLY A 378 4.36 26.86 -21.67
N ALA A 379 3.95 26.13 -20.62
CA ALA A 379 3.59 26.68 -19.32
C ALA A 379 4.48 26.18 -18.17
N LEU A 380 5.74 25.83 -18.47
CA LEU A 380 6.68 25.40 -17.44
C LEU A 380 6.86 26.47 -16.36
N ALA A 381 6.84 27.76 -16.70
CA ALA A 381 7.00 28.86 -15.75
C ALA A 381 5.89 28.89 -14.67
N GLU A 382 4.67 28.49 -15.00
CA GLU A 382 3.54 28.38 -14.09
C GLU A 382 3.77 27.26 -13.07
N LEU A 383 4.27 26.11 -13.52
CA LEU A 383 4.64 24.98 -12.66
C LEU A 383 5.81 25.33 -11.73
N GLU A 384 6.78 26.11 -12.22
CA GLU A 384 7.91 26.62 -11.41
C GLU A 384 7.42 27.56 -10.30
N ARG A 385 6.50 28.48 -10.62
CA ARG A 385 5.87 29.36 -9.62
C ARG A 385 5.10 28.56 -8.57
N LEU A 386 4.40 27.51 -8.99
CA LEU A 386 3.70 26.60 -8.08
C LEU A 386 4.67 25.85 -7.16
N ALA A 387 5.80 25.36 -7.68
CA ALA A 387 6.82 24.71 -6.87
C ALA A 387 7.41 25.67 -5.82
N LEU A 388 7.67 26.93 -6.20
CA LEU A 388 8.17 27.97 -5.29
C LEU A 388 7.16 28.39 -4.22
N SER A 389 5.86 28.32 -4.51
CA SER A 389 4.82 28.71 -3.54
C SER A 389 4.59 27.66 -2.43
N ARG A 390 5.16 26.45 -2.56
CA ARG A 390 5.04 25.42 -1.53
C ARG A 390 5.93 25.73 -0.32
N THR A 391 5.40 25.48 0.86
CA THR A 391 6.06 25.73 2.16
C THR A 391 6.32 24.43 2.92
N GLY A 392 7.16 24.48 3.96
CA GLY A 392 7.48 23.31 4.78
C GLY A 392 8.30 22.27 4.03
N TRP A 393 8.21 21.00 4.47
CA TRP A 393 8.99 19.90 3.91
C TRP A 393 8.68 19.66 2.42
N GLU A 394 7.41 19.79 2.03
CA GLU A 394 6.95 19.67 0.63
C GLU A 394 7.52 20.79 -0.24
N GLY A 395 7.65 22.00 0.32
CA GLY A 395 8.31 23.13 -0.33
C GLY A 395 9.79 22.88 -0.59
N ASP A 396 10.50 22.31 0.39
CA ASP A 396 11.92 21.97 0.22
C ASP A 396 12.11 20.91 -0.89
N GLU A 397 11.27 19.89 -0.95
CA GLU A 397 11.30 18.91 -2.05
C GLU A 397 10.99 19.53 -3.41
N ALA A 398 9.96 20.39 -3.48
CA ALA A 398 9.60 21.09 -4.70
C ALA A 398 10.74 21.99 -5.21
N ARG A 399 11.45 22.67 -4.30
CA ARG A 399 12.62 23.48 -4.65
C ARG A 399 13.81 22.63 -5.09
N LEU A 400 14.06 21.47 -4.47
CA LEU A 400 15.12 20.55 -4.92
C LEU A 400 14.85 20.01 -6.33
N TRP A 401 13.59 19.64 -6.60
CA TRP A 401 13.14 19.28 -7.94
C TRP A 401 13.38 20.43 -8.93
N LEU A 402 12.96 21.65 -8.56
CA LEU A 402 13.10 22.85 -9.40
C LEU A 402 14.57 23.17 -9.71
N HIS A 403 15.47 23.01 -8.74
CA HIS A 403 16.91 23.13 -8.96
C HIS A 403 17.40 22.15 -10.04
N GLY A 404 16.92 20.90 -10.02
CA GLY A 404 17.20 19.90 -11.05
C GLY A 404 16.68 20.32 -12.42
N VAL A 405 15.46 20.86 -12.49
CA VAL A 405 14.86 21.40 -13.73
C VAL A 405 15.71 22.53 -14.31
N TYR A 406 16.15 23.48 -13.49
CA TYR A 406 17.01 24.58 -13.94
C TYR A 406 18.34 24.08 -14.52
N LEU A 407 19.00 23.13 -13.86
CA LEU A 407 20.24 22.54 -14.41
C LEU A 407 19.98 21.77 -15.72
N GLY A 408 18.93 20.96 -15.77
CA GLY A 408 18.59 20.16 -16.95
C GLY A 408 18.17 21.01 -18.16
N THR A 409 17.77 22.26 -17.96
CA THR A 409 17.38 23.21 -19.00
C THR A 409 18.45 24.26 -19.31
N GLY A 410 19.67 24.10 -18.77
CA GLY A 410 20.78 25.05 -18.99
C GLY A 410 20.66 26.38 -18.24
N ARG A 411 19.66 26.53 -17.36
CA ARG A 411 19.39 27.72 -16.54
C ARG A 411 20.24 27.73 -15.26
N ARG A 412 21.56 27.73 -15.45
CA ARG A 412 22.53 27.57 -14.36
C ARG A 412 22.48 28.71 -13.34
N GLU A 413 22.26 29.94 -13.79
CA GLU A 413 22.14 31.11 -12.91
C GLU A 413 20.94 31.01 -11.97
N GLN A 414 19.78 30.57 -12.47
CA GLN A 414 18.59 30.34 -11.63
C GLN A 414 18.81 29.20 -10.63
N ALA A 415 19.46 28.11 -11.06
CA ALA A 415 19.84 27.01 -10.17
C ALA A 415 20.77 27.49 -9.04
N HIS A 416 21.76 28.31 -9.38
CA HIS A 416 22.70 28.88 -8.42
C HIS A 416 21.98 29.80 -7.41
N ALA A 417 21.18 30.74 -7.90
CA ALA A 417 20.43 31.67 -7.05
C ALA A 417 19.50 30.93 -6.07
N LEU A 418 18.78 29.91 -6.54
CA LEU A 418 17.92 29.07 -5.70
C LEU A 418 18.73 28.33 -4.64
N ALA A 419 19.81 27.64 -5.03
CA ALA A 419 20.65 26.91 -4.07
C ALA A 419 21.32 27.83 -3.05
N TRP A 420 21.73 29.03 -3.46
CA TRP A 420 22.31 30.05 -2.59
C TRP A 420 21.31 30.55 -1.55
N GLN A 421 20.07 30.83 -1.97
CA GLN A 421 19.00 31.21 -1.06
C GLN A 421 18.76 30.11 -0.02
N GLU A 422 18.58 28.87 -0.49
CA GLU A 422 18.19 27.75 0.37
C GLU A 422 19.32 27.29 1.29
N VAL A 423 20.59 27.27 0.86
CA VAL A 423 21.71 26.87 1.74
C VAL A 423 21.91 27.83 2.91
N THR A 424 21.47 29.09 2.77
CA THR A 424 21.54 30.09 3.84
C THR A 424 20.30 30.14 4.74
N GLY A 425 19.19 29.53 4.31
CA GLY A 425 17.89 29.56 5.00
C GLY A 425 17.41 28.21 5.53
N SER A 426 17.84 27.09 4.93
CA SER A 426 17.44 25.72 5.28
C SER A 426 18.57 24.95 5.99
N ALA A 427 18.19 24.00 6.82
CA ALA A 427 19.11 23.10 7.52
C ALA A 427 19.46 21.83 6.70
N ARG A 428 18.90 21.64 5.49
CA ARG A 428 19.17 20.44 4.68
C ARG A 428 20.59 20.45 4.09
N ASP A 429 21.28 19.32 4.24
CA ASP A 429 22.65 19.14 3.75
C ASP A 429 22.77 19.20 2.23
N GLU A 430 21.75 18.72 1.53
CA GLU A 430 21.72 18.60 0.06
C GLU A 430 21.88 19.95 -0.65
N TRP A 431 21.50 21.06 -0.02
CA TRP A 431 21.61 22.39 -0.62
C TRP A 431 23.05 22.83 -0.85
N LEU A 432 24.01 22.36 -0.03
CA LEU A 432 25.43 22.61 -0.27
C LEU A 432 25.90 21.91 -1.56
N ALA A 433 25.48 20.66 -1.76
CA ALA A 433 25.79 19.92 -2.98
C ALA A 433 25.09 20.54 -4.21
N CYS A 434 23.87 21.07 -4.05
CA CYS A 434 23.18 21.80 -5.10
C CYS A 434 23.95 23.06 -5.49
N LEU A 435 24.34 23.89 -4.53
CA LEU A 435 25.09 25.12 -4.79
C LEU A 435 26.42 24.83 -5.49
N ARG A 436 27.16 23.81 -5.04
CA ARG A 436 28.42 23.40 -5.68
C ARG A 436 28.22 22.96 -7.13
N ARG A 437 27.13 22.25 -7.43
CA ARG A 437 26.82 21.79 -8.80
C ARG A 437 26.45 22.94 -9.74
N SER A 438 25.80 23.99 -9.24
CA SER A 438 25.36 25.15 -10.02
C SER A 438 26.37 26.30 -10.04
N SER A 439 27.34 26.33 -9.13
CA SER A 439 28.41 27.33 -9.08
C SER A 439 29.30 27.34 -10.32
N ALA A 440 29.64 28.54 -10.81
CA ALA A 440 30.62 28.74 -11.89
C ALA A 440 32.06 28.88 -11.35
N ASP A 441 32.20 29.47 -10.16
CA ASP A 441 33.46 29.64 -9.43
C ASP A 441 33.24 29.24 -7.97
N TRP A 442 33.39 27.94 -7.72
CA TRP A 442 33.17 27.38 -6.38
C TRP A 442 34.09 28.00 -5.32
N PRO A 443 35.40 28.20 -5.55
CA PRO A 443 36.26 28.91 -4.61
C PRO A 443 35.73 30.28 -4.16
N ALA A 444 35.23 31.10 -5.09
CA ALA A 444 34.67 32.41 -4.76
C ALA A 444 33.36 32.28 -3.95
N ASP A 445 32.42 31.47 -4.43
CA ASP A 445 31.13 31.22 -3.77
C ASP A 445 31.31 30.65 -2.36
N ARG A 446 32.24 29.71 -2.20
CA ARG A 446 32.60 29.11 -0.91
C ARG A 446 33.12 30.17 0.06
N GLY A 447 34.01 31.06 -0.41
CA GLY A 447 34.53 32.15 0.40
C GLY A 447 33.44 33.10 0.89
N GLU A 448 32.52 33.49 0.00
CA GLU A 448 31.39 34.34 0.37
C GLU A 448 30.42 33.62 1.33
N LEU A 449 30.15 32.33 1.10
CA LEU A 449 29.26 31.53 1.95
C LEU A 449 29.81 31.43 3.38
N ILE A 450 31.12 31.20 3.53
CA ILE A 450 31.80 31.18 4.84
C ILE A 450 31.60 32.51 5.58
N VAL A 451 31.84 33.64 4.91
CA VAL A 451 31.66 34.98 5.49
C VAL A 451 30.21 35.21 5.90
N ARG A 452 29.25 34.80 5.06
CA ARG A 452 27.82 35.01 5.30
C ARG A 452 27.28 34.16 6.45
N LEU A 453 27.70 32.89 6.54
CA LEU A 453 27.35 32.01 7.65
C LEU A 453 28.00 32.48 8.96
N GLY A 454 29.26 32.92 8.92
CA GLY A 454 29.98 33.41 10.10
C GLY A 454 29.37 34.66 10.75
N LYS A 455 28.70 35.52 9.97
CA LYS A 455 28.01 36.71 10.48
C LYS A 455 26.66 36.40 11.14
N ARG A 456 26.05 35.24 10.91
CA ARG A 456 24.72 34.91 11.42
C ARG A 456 24.81 34.14 12.73
N ARG A 457 24.25 34.72 13.80
CA ARG A 457 24.13 34.06 15.11
C ARG A 457 23.33 32.76 14.96
N GLY A 458 23.87 31.65 15.49
CA GLY A 458 23.22 30.33 15.43
C GLY A 458 23.60 29.45 14.23
N MET A 459 24.30 29.98 13.23
CA MET A 459 24.71 29.21 12.03
C MET A 459 26.08 28.54 12.13
N TRP A 460 26.73 28.59 13.30
CA TRP A 460 28.10 28.09 13.48
C TRP A 460 28.24 26.60 13.20
N ARG A 461 27.23 25.76 13.50
CA ARG A 461 27.26 24.32 13.19
C ARG A 461 27.31 24.07 11.68
N ARG A 462 26.52 24.83 10.92
CA ARG A 462 26.49 24.75 9.47
C ARG A 462 27.79 25.22 8.84
N LEU A 463 28.35 26.31 9.38
CA LEU A 463 29.67 26.78 8.99
C LEU A 463 30.73 25.71 9.27
N LEU A 464 30.69 25.08 10.44
CA LEU A 464 31.62 24.02 10.81
C LEU A 464 31.50 22.82 9.86
N GLU A 465 30.31 22.38 9.50
CA GLU A 465 30.09 21.30 8.51
C GLU A 465 30.71 21.65 7.16
N LEU A 466 30.49 22.87 6.66
CA LEU A 466 31.10 23.34 5.42
C LEU A 466 32.63 23.28 5.50
N LEU A 467 33.21 23.78 6.58
CA LEU A 467 34.66 23.78 6.79
C LEU A 467 35.23 22.37 6.96
N LEU A 468 34.47 21.44 7.55
CA LEU A 468 34.89 20.04 7.68
C LEU A 468 34.92 19.33 6.32
N VAL A 469 33.92 19.57 5.46
CA VAL A 469 33.85 18.97 4.13
C VAL A 469 34.92 19.55 3.21
N GLU A 470 35.03 20.87 3.16
CA GLU A 470 35.94 21.57 2.24
C GLU A 470 37.38 21.62 2.76
N GLY A 471 37.56 21.54 4.08
CA GLY A 471 38.86 21.64 4.75
C GLY A 471 39.73 20.41 4.57
N VAL A 472 39.22 19.26 4.12
CA VAL A 472 40.02 18.01 3.97
C VAL A 472 41.32 18.23 3.19
N ASN A 473 41.28 19.08 2.15
CA ASN A 473 42.41 19.36 1.27
C ASN A 473 42.86 20.84 1.30
N ASP A 474 42.34 21.65 2.22
CA ASP A 474 42.60 23.10 2.30
C ASP A 474 42.97 23.48 3.74
N SER A 475 44.26 23.72 3.98
CA SER A 475 44.78 24.03 5.32
C SER A 475 44.23 25.34 5.87
N GLY A 476 43.95 26.32 5.00
CA GLY A 476 43.35 27.59 5.42
C GLY A 476 41.93 27.42 5.94
N LEU A 477 41.15 26.51 5.35
CA LEU A 477 39.81 26.17 5.85
C LEU A 477 39.84 25.28 7.10
N ALA A 478 40.78 24.34 7.18
CA ALA A 478 41.00 23.56 8.40
C ALA A 478 41.37 24.45 9.59
N ASP A 479 42.18 25.47 9.34
CA ASP A 479 42.58 26.48 10.33
C ASP A 479 41.38 27.33 10.79
N GLN A 480 40.48 27.69 9.88
CA GLN A 480 39.22 28.36 10.23
C GLN A 480 38.30 27.44 11.05
N ALA A 481 38.23 26.14 10.74
CA ALA A 481 37.46 25.18 11.54
C ALA A 481 38.01 25.07 12.96
N PHE A 482 39.34 25.03 13.10
CA PHE A 482 40.03 25.06 14.38
C PHE A 482 39.72 26.33 15.17
N ALA A 483 39.79 27.51 14.54
CA ALA A 483 39.47 28.77 15.19
C ALA A 483 38.01 28.81 15.67
N LEU A 484 37.08 28.40 14.82
CA LEU A 484 35.66 28.37 15.12
C LEU A 484 35.34 27.46 16.33
N VAL A 485 35.94 26.27 16.38
CA VAL A 485 35.79 25.36 17.52
C VAL A 485 36.43 25.91 18.80
N SER A 486 37.57 26.58 18.66
CA SER A 486 38.30 27.17 19.80
C SER A 486 37.53 28.34 20.42
N ASP A 487 36.88 29.16 19.60
CA ASP A 487 36.12 30.34 20.02
C ASP A 487 34.80 29.97 20.73
N VAL A 488 34.19 28.83 20.39
CA VAL A 488 32.95 28.33 21.05
C VAL A 488 33.20 27.84 22.49
N GLY A 489 34.45 27.57 22.87
CA GLY A 489 34.84 27.32 24.26
C GLY A 489 34.27 26.02 24.87
N THR A 490 33.66 26.13 26.05
CA THR A 490 33.19 24.99 26.86
C THR A 490 31.90 24.34 26.35
N ASP A 491 31.15 25.02 25.47
CA ASP A 491 29.83 24.57 24.99
C ASP A 491 29.92 23.55 23.84
N LEU A 492 31.13 23.21 23.40
CA LEU A 492 31.37 22.28 22.30
C LEU A 492 31.49 20.83 22.79
N THR A 493 30.80 19.90 22.13
CA THR A 493 30.89 18.48 22.51
C THR A 493 32.24 17.89 22.06
N PRO A 494 32.86 16.96 22.83
CA PRO A 494 34.15 16.36 22.47
C PRO A 494 34.19 15.81 21.04
N GLU A 495 33.07 15.29 20.54
CA GLU A 495 32.95 14.69 19.20
C GLU A 495 33.19 15.72 18.08
N LEU A 496 32.69 16.95 18.22
CA LEU A 496 32.90 18.00 17.22
C LEU A 496 34.38 18.43 17.15
N ALA A 497 35.05 18.54 18.31
CA ALA A 497 36.48 18.84 18.36
C ALA A 497 37.30 17.74 17.69
N LEU A 498 36.94 16.47 17.92
CA LEU A 498 37.60 15.32 17.30
C LEU A 498 37.40 15.28 15.78
N ARG A 499 36.23 15.68 15.27
CA ARG A 499 35.99 15.80 13.82
C ARG A 499 36.93 16.80 13.16
N VAL A 500 37.15 17.97 13.78
CA VAL A 500 38.12 18.96 13.27
C VAL A 500 39.55 18.44 13.39
N ALA A 501 39.90 17.81 14.52
CA ALA A 501 41.23 17.24 14.75
C ALA A 501 41.57 16.06 13.82
N ALA A 502 40.56 15.47 13.17
CA ALA A 502 40.72 14.41 12.18
C ALA A 502 41.02 14.93 10.77
N LEU A 503 40.91 16.25 10.52
CA LEU A 503 41.24 16.82 9.22
C LEU A 503 42.72 16.56 8.86
N PRO A 504 43.01 15.96 7.69
CA PRO A 504 44.38 15.66 7.27
C PRO A 504 45.23 16.92 7.06
N SER A 505 44.61 17.97 6.53
CA SER A 505 45.19 19.29 6.24
C SER A 505 45.46 20.16 7.48
N LEU A 506 44.88 19.82 8.64
CA LEU A 506 45.11 20.54 9.89
C LEU A 506 46.52 20.23 10.41
N SER A 507 47.24 21.21 10.94
CA SER A 507 48.59 20.96 11.47
C SER A 507 48.57 19.95 12.63
N PRO A 508 49.61 19.09 12.77
CA PRO A 508 49.69 18.12 13.86
C PRO A 508 49.54 18.74 15.25
N ASP A 509 50.14 19.91 15.49
CA ASP A 509 50.07 20.62 16.77
C ASP A 509 48.64 21.06 17.13
N ARG A 510 47.89 21.57 16.15
CA ARG A 510 46.49 22.00 16.35
C ARG A 510 45.56 20.80 16.55
N ALA A 511 45.78 19.73 15.78
CA ALA A 511 45.06 18.47 15.98
C ALA A 511 45.31 17.89 17.38
N ALA A 512 46.55 17.97 17.86
CA ALA A 512 46.95 17.54 19.20
C ALA A 512 46.25 18.34 20.29
N LEU A 513 46.17 19.66 20.15
CA LEU A 513 45.47 20.52 21.11
C LEU A 513 44.00 20.10 21.28
N LEU A 514 43.26 19.95 20.18
CA LEU A 514 41.84 19.57 20.22
C LEU A 514 41.64 18.16 20.80
N ARG A 515 42.50 17.20 20.46
CA ARG A 515 42.43 15.83 20.98
C ARG A 515 42.72 15.76 22.48
N VAL A 516 43.71 16.53 22.95
CA VAL A 516 44.01 16.65 24.38
C VAL A 516 42.85 17.27 25.14
N GLN A 517 42.27 18.36 24.63
CA GLN A 517 41.11 19.01 25.25
C GLN A 517 39.90 18.06 25.31
N ALA A 518 39.61 17.33 24.24
CA ALA A 518 38.55 16.33 24.22
C ALA A 518 38.80 15.20 25.24
N ALA A 519 40.04 14.69 25.31
CA ALA A 519 40.41 13.63 26.25
C ALA A 519 40.33 14.10 27.72
N GLN A 520 40.73 15.34 28.02
CA GLN A 520 40.58 15.91 29.36
C GLN A 520 39.10 16.05 29.76
N ARG A 521 38.23 16.46 28.83
CA ARG A 521 36.78 16.54 29.07
C ARG A 521 36.15 15.17 29.32
N TRP A 522 36.56 14.15 28.55
CA TRP A 522 36.15 12.77 28.83
C TRP A 522 36.61 12.33 30.21
N ALA A 523 37.91 12.46 30.52
CA ALA A 523 38.47 12.06 31.80
C ALA A 523 37.84 12.76 33.01
N ALA A 524 37.37 14.00 32.85
CA ALA A 524 36.67 14.74 33.91
C ALA A 524 35.37 14.06 34.39
N GLN A 525 34.76 13.18 33.60
CA GLN A 525 33.54 12.45 33.98
C GLN A 525 33.78 11.30 34.98
N ARG A 526 35.04 10.93 35.22
CA ARG A 526 35.49 10.02 36.28
C ARG A 526 34.84 8.63 36.32
N HIS A 527 34.57 8.04 35.16
CA HIS A 527 34.13 6.64 35.04
C HIS A 527 34.92 5.91 33.95
N ARG A 528 34.94 4.58 34.02
CA ARG A 528 35.82 3.74 33.18
C ARG A 528 35.55 3.91 31.68
N ARG A 529 34.29 4.04 31.27
CA ARG A 529 33.94 4.24 29.86
C ARG A 529 34.50 5.57 29.33
N ALA A 530 34.40 6.64 30.12
CA ALA A 530 34.98 7.93 29.76
C ALA A 530 36.52 7.89 29.66
N TYR A 531 37.21 7.11 30.49
CA TYR A 531 38.65 6.94 30.37
C TYR A 531 39.05 6.20 29.09
N ALA A 532 38.27 5.20 28.68
CA ALA A 532 38.46 4.53 27.39
C ALA A 532 38.28 5.51 26.22
N GLU A 533 37.25 6.37 26.25
CA GLU A 533 37.03 7.42 25.23
C GLU A 533 38.15 8.46 25.21
N ALA A 534 38.70 8.82 26.38
CA ALA A 534 39.85 9.71 26.48
C ALA A 534 41.10 9.09 25.81
N ALA A 535 41.37 7.81 26.07
CA ALA A 535 42.47 7.09 25.42
C ALA A 535 42.26 6.95 23.90
N ALA A 536 41.04 6.61 23.47
CA ALA A 536 40.67 6.52 22.05
C ALA A 536 40.86 7.85 21.31
N SER A 537 40.52 8.97 21.96
CA SER A 537 40.68 10.33 21.41
C SER A 537 42.13 10.70 21.10
N LEU A 538 43.08 10.17 21.89
CA LEU A 538 44.51 10.47 21.79
C LEU A 538 45.26 9.53 20.87
N ARG A 539 44.80 8.29 20.69
CA ARG A 539 45.48 7.24 19.93
C ARG A 539 45.97 7.68 18.52
N PRO A 540 45.20 8.43 17.72
CA PRO A 540 45.66 8.87 16.40
C PRO A 540 46.88 9.79 16.42
N LEU A 541 47.25 10.37 17.57
CA LEU A 541 48.47 11.18 17.69
C LEU A 541 49.74 10.36 17.55
N LEU A 542 49.70 9.05 17.87
CA LEU A 542 50.86 8.16 17.70
C LEU A 542 51.36 8.17 16.25
N GLU A 543 50.43 8.18 15.28
CA GLU A 543 50.75 8.27 13.86
C GLU A 543 51.11 9.71 13.43
N ARG A 544 50.40 10.72 13.96
CA ARG A 544 50.56 12.12 13.52
C ARG A 544 51.78 12.85 14.08
N LEU A 545 52.19 12.54 15.31
CA LEU A 545 53.32 13.17 16.02
C LEU A 545 54.48 12.21 16.29
N GLY A 546 54.25 10.90 16.15
CA GLY A 546 55.18 9.85 16.57
C GLY A 546 55.05 9.50 18.05
N GLU A 547 55.49 8.29 18.40
CA GLU A 547 55.31 7.71 19.75
C GLU A 547 55.93 8.56 20.86
N ARG A 548 57.17 9.02 20.67
CA ARG A 548 57.93 9.74 21.70
C ARG A 548 57.27 11.07 22.06
N GLU A 549 56.80 11.81 21.06
CA GLU A 549 56.20 13.13 21.28
C GLU A 549 54.78 12.99 21.83
N THR A 550 54.03 11.99 21.36
CA THR A 550 52.70 11.66 21.89
C THR A 550 52.77 11.31 23.38
N ARG A 551 53.67 10.43 23.80
CA ARG A 551 53.80 10.04 25.22
C ARG A 551 54.15 11.24 26.11
N ARG A 552 55.03 12.14 25.63
CA ARG A 552 55.35 13.39 26.36
C ARG A 552 54.15 14.30 26.51
N LEU A 553 53.39 14.49 25.43
CA LEU A 553 52.18 15.30 25.43
C LEU A 553 51.13 14.74 26.38
N VAL A 554 50.90 13.41 26.36
CA VAL A 554 49.93 12.75 27.24
C VAL A 554 50.35 12.86 28.71
N ALA A 555 51.64 12.65 29.02
CA ALA A 555 52.15 12.81 30.38
C ALA A 555 51.98 14.25 30.91
N ALA A 556 52.19 15.26 30.05
CA ALA A 556 51.97 16.65 30.41
C ALA A 556 50.48 17.00 30.57
N ALA A 557 49.61 16.43 29.74
CA ALA A 557 48.17 16.69 29.74
C ALA A 557 47.45 16.09 30.96
N PHE A 558 48.00 15.03 31.57
CA PHE A 558 47.41 14.32 32.71
C PHE A 558 48.41 14.19 33.87
N PRO A 559 48.69 15.26 34.63
CA PRO A 559 49.61 15.20 35.78
C PRO A 559 49.08 14.31 36.92
N GLU A 560 47.78 14.04 36.96
CA GLU A 560 47.12 13.26 38.01
C GLU A 560 47.05 11.74 37.74
N LEU A 561 47.76 11.21 36.74
CA LEU A 561 47.68 9.78 36.37
C LEU A 561 47.94 8.82 37.54
N ASN A 562 48.81 9.19 38.47
CA ASN A 562 49.08 8.40 39.69
C ASN A 562 47.87 8.31 40.64
N ARG A 563 46.90 9.22 40.52
CA ARG A 563 45.68 9.27 41.33
C ARG A 563 44.48 8.64 40.61
N LEU A 564 44.62 8.28 39.33
CA LEU A 564 43.55 7.70 38.50
C LEU A 564 44.03 6.38 37.87
N PRO A 565 44.13 5.27 38.63
CA PRO A 565 44.66 3.99 38.13
C PRO A 565 43.91 3.47 36.91
N ALA A 566 42.58 3.58 36.90
CA ALA A 566 41.76 3.16 35.77
C ALA A 566 42.04 3.97 34.49
N LEU A 567 42.34 5.28 34.58
CA LEU A 567 42.72 6.07 33.41
C LEU A 567 44.12 5.68 32.91
N ARG A 568 45.05 5.45 33.84
CA ARG A 568 46.41 4.99 33.52
C ARG A 568 46.38 3.65 32.78
N ASP A 569 45.56 2.71 33.23
CA ASP A 569 45.41 1.40 32.59
C ASP A 569 44.90 1.53 31.15
N GLU A 570 43.85 2.32 30.91
CA GLU A 570 43.30 2.53 29.56
C GLU A 570 44.30 3.23 28.63
N LEU A 571 45.07 4.22 29.13
CA LEU A 571 46.12 4.89 28.35
C LEU A 571 47.30 3.96 28.04
N GLN A 572 47.67 3.07 28.98
CA GLN A 572 48.72 2.07 28.76
C GLN A 572 48.29 1.02 27.73
N GLN A 573 47.04 0.55 27.79
CA GLN A 573 46.47 -0.35 26.78
C GLN A 573 46.44 0.27 25.39
N ALA A 574 46.24 1.58 25.29
CA ALA A 574 46.29 2.32 24.03
C ALA A 574 47.72 2.66 23.55
N GLY A 575 48.78 2.31 24.30
CA GLY A 575 50.18 2.57 23.94
C GLY A 575 50.63 4.03 24.13
N LEU A 576 49.87 4.81 24.91
CA LEU A 576 50.04 6.26 25.09
C LEU A 576 50.94 6.64 26.28
N LEU A 577 51.46 5.66 27.03
CA LEU A 577 52.36 5.83 28.16
C LEU A 577 53.68 5.09 27.96
#